data_AF-A0A3Q2EK00-F1
#
_entry.id   AF-A0A3Q2EK00-F1
#
_cell.length_a   1.000
_cell.length_b   1.000
_cell.length_c   1.000
_cell.angle_alpha   90.00
_cell.angle_beta   90.00
_cell.angle_gamma   90.00
#
_symmetry.space_group_name_H-M   'P 1'
#
loop_
_entity.id
_entity.type
_entity.pdbx_description
1 polymer ?
#
loop_
_entity_poly.entity_id
_entity_poly.type
_entity_poly.pdbx_seq_one_letter_code
_entity_poly.pdbx_strand_id
1 'polypeptide(L)'
;QRLSVAEELGGQVSRDLSVILEQLENMTRSTNASHGWSNASSSNTSMKQLKSEPSRLQGNMELYMPHLREYPDSLQPRVVLGRGRRGVTLVLGIPTVRREKQSYLVSTLSSLLTSLTSSERRDLLIIVFVAETDVEYVDSVAGSLSDSFPEEVQSGLLEVVSPSQHYYPDFNLLKETFGDSKERVKWRTKQNLDYSFLMLYAQDKGSYYVQLEDDVVAKTGYYSDMKAFVTQAAPSEWLYLEFSQLGFIGKMFKTSDLPMIVEFFLMFHKDKPIDWLLDHILWVKVCNPEKDNKHCDLQKAMLKRRYKPSLFQHVGLHSSLPGKLQRLKVSEDGVRVDPSRLIHVCVSCRFLFRSGNSKAIGDKFYNTTVEVLPRNHSFVRRGSFACENSAVFVSGEFTNGVAEGEIKKALQPITALRLVVRSDSDVWALLSEVSVKISKL
;
A
#
# COMPACT_ATOMS: atom_id res chain seq x y z
N GLN A 1 1.83 -50.64 0.80
CA GLN A 1 0.36 -50.54 0.63
C GLN A 1 -0.10 -49.13 0.24
N ARG A 2 0.22 -48.05 0.97
CA ARG A 2 -0.19 -46.68 0.58
C ARG A 2 0.35 -46.18 -0.77
N LEU A 3 1.59 -46.55 -1.13
CA LEU A 3 2.22 -46.13 -2.38
C LEU A 3 1.52 -46.76 -3.61
N SER A 4 1.19 -48.05 -3.53
CA SER A 4 0.52 -48.77 -4.62
C SER A 4 -0.91 -48.27 -4.87
N VAL A 5 -1.63 -47.84 -3.82
CA VAL A 5 -2.96 -47.20 -3.97
C VAL A 5 -2.83 -45.82 -4.62
N ALA A 6 -1.76 -45.06 -4.32
CA ALA A 6 -1.50 -43.77 -4.93
C ALA A 6 -1.09 -43.89 -6.41
N GLU A 7 -0.32 -44.93 -6.76
CA GLU A 7 0.05 -45.24 -8.15
C GLU A 7 -1.17 -45.68 -8.98
N GLU A 8 -2.06 -46.49 -8.40
CA GLU A 8 -3.30 -46.93 -9.06
C GLU A 8 -4.26 -45.75 -9.29
N LEU A 9 -4.43 -44.88 -8.29
CA LEU A 9 -5.19 -43.63 -8.43
C LEU A 9 -4.56 -42.69 -9.45
N GLY A 10 -3.22 -42.56 -9.46
CA GLY A 10 -2.50 -41.76 -10.47
C GLY A 10 -2.69 -42.29 -11.89
N GLY A 11 -2.65 -43.63 -12.05
CA GLY A 11 -2.93 -44.29 -13.33
C GLY A 11 -4.38 -44.19 -13.78
N GLN A 12 -5.34 -44.10 -12.85
CA GLN A 12 -6.74 -43.84 -13.16
C GLN A 12 -6.93 -42.39 -13.64
N VAL A 13 -6.40 -41.41 -12.90
CA VAL A 13 -6.46 -39.99 -13.26
C VAL A 13 -5.80 -39.71 -14.62
N SER A 14 -4.66 -40.35 -14.91
CA SER A 14 -4.01 -40.22 -16.22
C SER A 14 -4.88 -40.74 -17.36
N ARG A 15 -5.62 -41.84 -17.16
CA ARG A 15 -6.51 -42.41 -18.18
C ARG A 15 -7.72 -41.53 -18.41
N ASP A 16 -8.31 -41.00 -17.34
CA ASP A 16 -9.46 -40.09 -17.42
C ASP A 16 -9.07 -38.79 -18.16
N LEU A 17 -7.86 -38.26 -17.91
CA LEU A 17 -7.34 -37.08 -18.63
C LEU A 17 -7.10 -37.35 -20.12
N SER A 18 -6.62 -38.54 -20.49
CA SER A 18 -6.46 -38.90 -21.91
C SER A 18 -7.79 -38.97 -22.66
N VAL A 19 -8.85 -39.49 -22.02
CA VAL A 19 -10.20 -39.53 -22.60
C VAL A 19 -10.76 -38.12 -22.81
N ILE A 20 -10.55 -37.22 -21.85
CA ILE A 20 -10.98 -35.82 -21.96
C ILE A 20 -10.24 -35.09 -23.09
N LEU A 21 -8.93 -35.33 -23.24
CA LEU A 21 -8.14 -34.76 -24.34
C LEU A 21 -8.65 -35.21 -25.71
N GLU A 22 -8.98 -36.50 -25.85
CA GLU A 22 -9.50 -37.06 -27.10
C GLU A 22 -10.90 -36.50 -27.44
N GLN A 23 -11.73 -36.24 -26.42
CA GLN A 23 -13.02 -35.54 -26.60
C GLN A 23 -12.83 -34.09 -27.07
N LEU A 24 -11.86 -33.36 -26.51
CA LEU A 24 -11.55 -31.98 -26.91
C LEU A 24 -11.00 -31.91 -28.35
N GLU A 25 -10.16 -32.86 -28.75
CA GLU A 25 -9.68 -32.97 -30.14
C GLU A 25 -10.80 -33.31 -31.13
N ASN A 26 -11.76 -34.15 -30.74
CA ASN A 26 -12.91 -34.45 -31.59
C ASN A 26 -13.87 -33.26 -31.73
N MET A 27 -14.06 -32.46 -30.66
CA MET A 27 -14.85 -31.23 -30.75
C MET A 27 -14.21 -30.20 -31.68
N THR A 28 -12.89 -30.02 -31.63
CA THR A 28 -12.17 -29.08 -32.51
C THR A 28 -12.14 -29.53 -33.98
N ARG A 29 -12.19 -30.85 -34.23
CA ARG A 29 -12.41 -31.39 -35.60
C ARG A 29 -13.83 -31.16 -36.10
N SER A 30 -14.84 -31.25 -35.23
CA SER A 30 -16.25 -31.03 -35.61
C SER A 30 -16.56 -29.59 -36.03
N THR A 31 -15.84 -28.60 -35.48
CA THR A 31 -15.98 -27.17 -35.82
C THR A 31 -15.37 -26.78 -37.17
N ASN A 32 -14.49 -27.61 -37.74
CA ASN A 32 -13.86 -27.35 -39.05
C ASN A 32 -14.65 -27.92 -40.24
N ALA A 33 -15.76 -28.64 -40.00
CA ALA A 33 -16.56 -29.30 -41.04
C ALA A 33 -17.82 -28.50 -41.48
N SER A 34 -18.08 -27.33 -40.90
CA SER A 34 -19.30 -26.54 -41.19
C SER A 34 -19.02 -25.13 -41.70
N HIS A 35 -18.20 -25.00 -42.73
CA HIS A 35 -18.20 -23.83 -43.61
C HIS A 35 -18.69 -24.22 -45.01
N GLY A 36 -20.01 -24.16 -45.21
CA GLY A 36 -20.66 -24.20 -46.51
C GLY A 36 -21.33 -22.85 -46.78
N TRP A 37 -20.87 -22.15 -47.81
CA TRP A 37 -21.41 -20.87 -48.28
C TRP A 37 -22.85 -20.99 -48.77
N SER A 38 -23.67 -20.00 -48.42
CA SER A 38 -24.87 -19.64 -49.20
C SER A 38 -25.07 -18.13 -49.20
N ASN A 39 -24.97 -17.55 -50.40
CA ASN A 39 -25.31 -16.16 -50.72
C ASN A 39 -26.81 -15.90 -50.55
N ALA A 40 -27.18 -14.83 -49.84
CA ALA A 40 -28.44 -14.13 -50.07
C ALA A 40 -28.30 -12.65 -49.67
N SER A 41 -28.87 -11.82 -50.53
CA SER A 41 -28.74 -10.37 -50.67
C SER A 41 -29.60 -9.54 -49.69
N SER A 42 -29.04 -8.38 -49.32
CA SER A 42 -29.69 -7.05 -49.15
C SER A 42 -30.98 -6.92 -48.33
N SER A 43 -30.90 -6.25 -47.17
CA SER A 43 -31.73 -5.07 -46.85
C SER A 43 -31.37 -4.42 -45.50
N ASN A 44 -31.32 -3.09 -45.52
CA ASN A 44 -31.10 -2.13 -44.44
C ASN A 44 -31.68 -2.49 -43.06
N THR A 45 -30.90 -2.27 -41.99
CA THR A 45 -31.41 -1.63 -40.76
C THR A 45 -30.28 -1.14 -39.85
N SER A 46 -30.30 0.17 -39.59
CA SER A 46 -29.76 0.94 -38.47
C SER A 46 -28.47 0.46 -37.79
N MET A 47 -27.42 1.30 -37.91
CA MET A 47 -26.28 1.34 -36.99
C MET A 47 -26.77 1.36 -35.53
N LYS A 48 -26.77 0.20 -34.89
CA LYS A 48 -26.81 0.11 -33.43
C LYS A 48 -25.39 0.39 -32.93
N GLN A 49 -25.24 1.62 -32.45
CA GLN A 49 -24.19 2.08 -31.56
C GLN A 49 -23.78 0.95 -30.59
N LEU A 50 -22.54 0.46 -30.72
CA LEU A 50 -21.95 -0.50 -29.79
C LEU A 50 -21.99 0.12 -28.39
N LYS A 51 -22.95 -0.29 -27.56
CA LYS A 51 -22.89 -0.05 -26.13
C LYS A 51 -21.76 -0.92 -25.61
N SER A 52 -20.75 -0.31 -25.01
CA SER A 52 -19.68 -1.00 -24.30
C SER A 52 -20.30 -1.89 -23.21
N GLU A 53 -20.14 -3.20 -23.34
CA GLU A 53 -20.42 -4.17 -22.28
C GLU A 53 -19.69 -3.74 -20.98
N PRO A 54 -20.33 -3.76 -19.81
CA PRO A 54 -19.63 -3.54 -18.54
C PRO A 54 -18.55 -4.61 -18.37
N SER A 55 -17.33 -4.19 -18.04
CA SER A 55 -16.23 -5.10 -17.71
C SER A 55 -16.56 -5.91 -16.46
N ARG A 56 -17.17 -7.09 -16.64
CA ARG A 56 -17.35 -8.11 -15.58
C ARG A 56 -15.96 -8.51 -15.09
N LEU A 57 -15.77 -8.56 -13.78
CA LEU A 57 -14.51 -9.02 -13.20
C LEU A 57 -14.24 -10.45 -13.69
N GLN A 58 -13.16 -10.64 -14.45
CA GLN A 58 -12.77 -11.94 -14.99
C GLN A 58 -11.95 -12.69 -13.94
N GLY A 59 -12.38 -13.91 -13.57
CA GLY A 59 -11.65 -14.78 -12.66
C GLY A 59 -12.54 -15.84 -12.00
N ASN A 60 -11.92 -16.85 -11.38
CA ASN A 60 -12.60 -17.91 -10.63
C ASN A 60 -13.17 -17.43 -9.28
N MET A 61 -13.63 -16.17 -9.17
CA MET A 61 -14.12 -15.61 -7.90
C MET A 61 -15.30 -16.44 -7.34
N GLU A 62 -16.21 -16.85 -8.21
CA GLU A 62 -17.34 -17.72 -7.88
C GLU A 62 -16.94 -19.12 -7.37
N LEU A 63 -15.69 -19.55 -7.58
CA LEU A 63 -15.16 -20.80 -7.01
C LEU A 63 -14.89 -20.63 -5.51
N TYR A 64 -14.28 -19.52 -5.12
CA TYR A 64 -13.88 -19.23 -3.74
C TYR A 64 -14.98 -18.51 -2.93
N MET A 65 -15.93 -17.89 -3.63
CA MET A 65 -17.07 -17.15 -3.10
C MET A 65 -18.36 -17.62 -3.79
N PRO A 66 -18.89 -18.80 -3.42
CA PRO A 66 -20.01 -19.42 -4.13
C PRO A 66 -21.32 -18.62 -4.03
N HIS A 67 -21.49 -17.78 -3.01
CA HIS A 67 -22.68 -16.92 -2.85
C HIS A 67 -22.85 -15.94 -4.01
N LEU A 68 -21.79 -15.61 -4.74
CA LEU A 68 -21.85 -14.75 -5.93
C LEU A 68 -22.68 -15.37 -7.06
N ARG A 69 -22.78 -16.71 -7.14
CA ARG A 69 -23.57 -17.41 -8.16
C ARG A 69 -25.08 -17.20 -8.00
N GLU A 70 -25.51 -16.79 -6.80
CA GLU A 70 -26.92 -16.49 -6.53
C GLU A 70 -27.34 -15.14 -7.15
N TYR A 71 -26.37 -14.27 -7.47
CA TYR A 71 -26.60 -12.90 -7.92
C TYR A 71 -25.76 -12.60 -9.18
N PRO A 72 -26.35 -12.62 -10.39
CA PRO A 72 -25.62 -12.42 -11.65
C PRO A 72 -24.85 -11.08 -11.77
N ASP A 73 -25.30 -10.07 -11.03
CA ASP A 73 -24.72 -8.72 -10.98
C ASP A 73 -23.68 -8.53 -9.86
N SER A 74 -23.42 -9.56 -9.04
CA SER A 74 -22.51 -9.47 -7.88
C SER A 74 -21.07 -9.10 -8.23
N LEU A 75 -20.62 -9.43 -9.45
CA LEU A 75 -19.30 -9.12 -10.00
C LEU A 75 -19.30 -7.92 -10.95
N GLN A 76 -20.43 -7.24 -11.10
CA GLN A 76 -20.52 -6.02 -11.89
C GLN A 76 -20.11 -4.83 -11.01
N PRO A 77 -19.01 -4.13 -11.33
CA PRO A 77 -18.60 -2.96 -10.57
C PRO A 77 -19.58 -1.80 -10.80
N ARG A 78 -19.96 -1.10 -9.72
CA ARG A 78 -20.70 0.15 -9.83
C ARG A 78 -19.71 1.29 -10.04
N VAL A 79 -19.57 1.73 -11.29
CA VAL A 79 -18.77 2.90 -11.67
C VAL A 79 -19.63 4.15 -11.46
N VAL A 80 -19.25 4.97 -10.47
CA VAL A 80 -19.99 6.17 -10.07
C VAL A 80 -19.44 7.40 -10.79
N LEU A 81 -18.11 7.51 -10.86
CA LEU A 81 -17.40 8.50 -11.65
C LEU A 81 -16.39 7.77 -12.52
N GLY A 82 -16.26 8.14 -13.79
CA GLY A 82 -15.25 7.54 -14.66
C GLY A 82 -15.50 7.84 -16.13
N ARG A 83 -14.43 7.76 -16.91
CA ARG A 83 -14.48 7.84 -18.39
C ARG A 83 -14.03 6.55 -19.06
N GLY A 84 -13.77 5.49 -18.27
CA GLY A 84 -13.31 4.20 -18.79
C GLY A 84 -11.92 4.28 -19.42
N ARG A 85 -11.06 5.17 -18.91
CA ARG A 85 -9.69 5.37 -19.41
C ARG A 85 -8.91 4.05 -19.33
N ARG A 86 -8.19 3.72 -20.41
CA ARG A 86 -7.40 2.49 -20.60
C ARG A 86 -6.10 2.80 -21.34
N GLY A 87 -5.16 1.86 -21.32
CA GLY A 87 -3.89 1.98 -22.04
C GLY A 87 -2.88 2.93 -21.39
N VAL A 88 -3.04 3.23 -20.10
CA VAL A 88 -2.08 4.04 -19.33
C VAL A 88 -0.89 3.18 -18.87
N THR A 89 0.25 3.80 -18.58
CA THR A 89 1.38 3.06 -18.00
C THR A 89 1.07 2.64 -16.57
N LEU A 90 0.58 3.55 -15.73
CA LEU A 90 0.38 3.32 -14.30
C LEU A 90 -1.09 3.47 -13.89
N VAL A 91 -1.56 2.52 -13.09
CA VAL A 91 -2.87 2.54 -12.43
C VAL A 91 -2.65 2.53 -10.92
N LEU A 92 -3.10 3.58 -10.22
CA LEU A 92 -3.07 3.64 -8.75
C LEU A 92 -4.42 3.19 -8.21
N GLY A 93 -4.44 2.12 -7.42
CA GLY A 93 -5.63 1.66 -6.73
C GLY A 93 -5.65 2.14 -5.28
N ILE A 94 -6.71 2.86 -4.90
CA ILE A 94 -6.88 3.42 -3.55
C ILE A 94 -8.24 2.95 -2.98
N PRO A 95 -8.25 1.97 -2.08
CA PRO A 95 -9.45 1.57 -1.37
C PRO A 95 -9.70 2.55 -0.21
N THR A 96 -10.96 2.91 -0.02
CA THR A 96 -11.42 3.73 1.10
C THR A 96 -12.63 3.09 1.75
N VAL A 97 -12.72 3.19 3.07
CA VAL A 97 -13.82 2.66 3.90
C VAL A 97 -14.38 3.78 4.77
N ARG A 98 -15.62 3.62 5.20
CA ARG A 98 -16.27 4.58 6.09
C ARG A 98 -15.53 4.68 7.42
N ARG A 99 -15.07 5.89 7.76
CA ARG A 99 -14.45 6.21 9.04
C ARG A 99 -15.35 7.16 9.83
N GLU A 100 -15.42 6.96 11.15
CA GLU A 100 -16.27 7.78 12.03
C GLU A 100 -15.68 9.18 12.32
N LYS A 101 -14.35 9.33 12.31
CA LYS A 101 -13.67 10.54 12.84
C LYS A 101 -13.14 11.49 11.77
N GLN A 102 -12.44 10.96 10.77
CA GLN A 102 -11.76 11.77 9.75
C GLN A 102 -11.59 10.95 8.47
N SER A 103 -11.74 11.61 7.32
CA SER A 103 -11.35 11.07 6.01
C SER A 103 -10.02 11.68 5.57
N TYR A 104 -9.11 10.83 5.07
CA TYR A 104 -7.79 11.23 4.56
C TYR A 104 -7.75 11.32 3.02
N LEU A 105 -8.77 10.77 2.35
CA LEU A 105 -8.80 10.54 0.91
C LEU A 105 -8.51 11.80 0.07
N VAL A 106 -9.18 12.91 0.36
CA VAL A 106 -8.97 14.17 -0.38
C VAL A 106 -7.52 14.65 -0.23
N SER A 107 -6.93 14.54 0.95
CA SER A 107 -5.54 14.95 1.18
C SER A 107 -4.54 14.06 0.44
N THR A 108 -4.80 12.76 0.39
CA THR A 108 -4.00 11.80 -0.37
C THR A 108 -4.08 12.06 -1.87
N LEU A 109 -5.28 12.27 -2.41
CA LEU A 109 -5.46 12.59 -3.83
C LEU A 109 -4.78 13.91 -4.20
N SER A 110 -4.93 14.96 -3.39
CA SER A 110 -4.23 16.23 -3.61
C SER A 110 -2.72 16.03 -3.64
N SER A 111 -2.15 15.24 -2.72
CA SER A 111 -0.71 14.94 -2.72
C SER A 111 -0.26 14.19 -3.97
N LEU A 112 -1.04 13.21 -4.42
CA LEU A 112 -0.74 12.43 -5.63
C LEU A 112 -0.83 13.26 -6.91
N LEU A 113 -1.73 14.25 -6.96
CA LEU A 113 -2.03 15.03 -8.16
C LEU A 113 -1.15 16.28 -8.31
N THR A 114 -0.72 16.90 -7.19
CA THR A 114 -0.02 18.19 -7.18
C THR A 114 1.34 18.13 -7.90
N SER A 115 2.04 17.00 -7.83
CA SER A 115 3.39 16.86 -8.38
C SER A 115 3.45 16.33 -9.83
N LEU A 116 2.29 16.06 -10.45
CA LEU A 116 2.22 15.48 -11.79
C LEU A 116 2.26 16.53 -12.90
N THR A 117 3.12 16.30 -13.89
CA THR A 117 3.13 17.04 -15.15
C THR A 117 1.93 16.68 -16.04
N SER A 118 1.62 17.51 -17.04
CA SER A 118 0.53 17.25 -17.98
C SER A 118 0.69 15.95 -18.77
N SER A 119 1.92 15.49 -19.01
CA SER A 119 2.17 14.20 -19.68
C SER A 119 1.88 13.04 -18.76
N GLU A 120 2.32 13.12 -17.49
CA GLU A 120 2.08 12.07 -16.49
C GLU A 120 0.58 11.96 -16.18
N ARG A 121 -0.14 13.09 -16.10
CA ARG A 121 -1.61 13.13 -15.95
C ARG A 121 -2.37 12.42 -17.08
N ARG A 122 -1.79 12.29 -18.27
CA ARG A 122 -2.39 11.53 -19.39
C ARG A 122 -2.04 10.04 -19.36
N ASP A 123 -0.92 9.68 -18.74
CA ASP A 123 -0.36 8.33 -18.68
C ASP A 123 -0.59 7.64 -17.31
N LEU A 124 -1.45 8.23 -16.49
CA LEU A 124 -1.87 7.76 -15.17
C LEU A 124 -3.40 7.58 -15.13
N LEU A 125 -3.84 6.60 -14.35
CA LEU A 125 -5.22 6.44 -13.89
C LEU A 125 -5.21 6.24 -12.37
N ILE A 126 -6.08 6.93 -11.66
CA ILE A 126 -6.33 6.74 -10.23
C ILE A 126 -7.73 6.17 -10.05
N ILE A 127 -7.82 4.99 -9.46
CA ILE A 127 -9.08 4.30 -9.17
C ILE A 127 -9.30 4.36 -7.66
N VAL A 128 -10.30 5.12 -7.23
CA VAL A 128 -10.80 5.13 -5.87
C VAL A 128 -11.88 4.06 -5.74
N PHE A 129 -11.59 3.02 -4.97
CA PHE A 129 -12.57 1.99 -4.63
C PHE A 129 -13.22 2.32 -3.29
N VAL A 130 -14.47 2.76 -3.32
CA VAL A 130 -15.28 2.91 -2.12
C VAL A 130 -15.75 1.53 -1.71
N ALA A 131 -15.08 0.94 -0.73
CA ALA A 131 -15.29 -0.43 -0.28
C ALA A 131 -16.50 -0.55 0.67
N GLU A 132 -17.62 0.04 0.25
CA GLU A 132 -18.90 0.11 0.95
C GLU A 132 -20.03 -0.23 -0.02
N THR A 133 -21.09 -0.83 0.48
CA THR A 133 -22.29 -1.19 -0.31
C THR A 133 -23.44 -0.19 -0.15
N ASP A 134 -23.34 0.72 0.83
CA ASP A 134 -24.31 1.81 1.06
C ASP A 134 -24.24 2.82 -0.08
N VAL A 135 -25.28 2.83 -0.91
CA VAL A 135 -25.39 3.66 -2.12
C VAL A 135 -25.31 5.15 -1.80
N GLU A 136 -25.96 5.61 -0.74
CA GLU A 136 -25.98 7.03 -0.35
C GLU A 136 -24.59 7.47 0.11
N TYR A 137 -23.92 6.64 0.89
CA TYR A 137 -22.54 6.90 1.31
C TYR A 137 -21.60 6.96 0.11
N VAL A 138 -21.67 5.98 -0.78
CA VAL A 138 -20.85 5.93 -2.01
C VAL A 138 -21.07 7.19 -2.85
N ASP A 139 -22.31 7.60 -3.06
CA ASP A 139 -22.66 8.78 -3.87
C ASP A 139 -22.19 10.07 -3.18
N SER A 140 -22.21 10.13 -1.85
CA SER A 140 -21.67 11.27 -1.08
C SER A 140 -20.16 11.42 -1.25
N VAL A 141 -19.41 10.30 -1.25
CA VAL A 141 -17.95 10.31 -1.47
C VAL A 141 -17.66 10.72 -2.91
N ALA A 142 -18.38 10.15 -3.89
CA ALA A 142 -18.25 10.52 -5.29
C ALA A 142 -18.54 12.01 -5.51
N GLY A 143 -19.64 12.54 -4.96
CA GLY A 143 -19.98 13.96 -5.03
C GLY A 143 -18.86 14.84 -4.48
N SER A 144 -18.35 14.53 -3.29
CA SER A 144 -17.23 15.27 -2.69
C SER A 144 -15.96 15.26 -3.56
N LEU A 145 -15.66 14.14 -4.22
CA LEU A 145 -14.52 14.04 -5.13
C LEU A 145 -14.75 14.78 -6.44
N SER A 146 -15.97 14.77 -6.97
CA SER A 146 -16.35 15.54 -8.16
C SER A 146 -16.22 17.05 -7.91
N ASP A 147 -16.58 17.52 -6.73
CA ASP A 147 -16.46 18.93 -6.35
C ASP A 147 -15.00 19.34 -6.11
N SER A 148 -14.20 18.45 -5.53
CA SER A 148 -12.79 18.75 -5.18
C SER A 148 -11.83 18.61 -6.37
N PHE A 149 -12.12 17.71 -7.32
CA PHE A 149 -11.24 17.34 -8.44
C PHE A 149 -11.99 17.29 -9.79
N PRO A 150 -12.71 18.36 -10.20
CA PRO A 150 -13.57 18.34 -11.38
C PRO A 150 -12.79 18.07 -12.67
N GLU A 151 -11.58 18.61 -12.81
CA GLU A 151 -10.74 18.44 -14.00
C GLU A 151 -10.23 17.00 -14.15
N GLU A 152 -9.85 16.36 -13.04
CA GLU A 152 -9.37 14.98 -13.02
C GLU A 152 -10.49 13.98 -13.33
N VAL A 153 -11.69 14.23 -12.81
CA VAL A 153 -12.90 13.45 -13.15
C VAL A 153 -13.27 13.65 -14.62
N GLN A 154 -13.29 14.91 -15.10
CA GLN A 154 -13.66 15.21 -16.48
C GLN A 154 -12.69 14.59 -17.49
N SER A 155 -11.39 14.67 -17.22
CA SER A 155 -10.34 14.08 -18.07
C SER A 155 -10.30 12.55 -18.01
N GLY A 156 -10.93 11.93 -17.00
CA GLY A 156 -10.85 10.49 -16.76
C GLY A 156 -9.55 10.03 -16.09
N LEU A 157 -8.80 10.95 -15.47
CA LEU A 157 -7.66 10.63 -14.62
C LEU A 157 -8.12 10.02 -13.29
N LEU A 158 -9.27 10.44 -12.77
CA LEU A 158 -9.86 9.93 -11.54
C LEU A 158 -11.15 9.15 -11.83
N GLU A 159 -11.23 7.93 -11.30
CA GLU A 159 -12.37 7.03 -11.41
C GLU A 159 -12.80 6.59 -10.01
N VAL A 160 -14.12 6.54 -9.75
CA VAL A 160 -14.70 6.10 -8.48
C VAL A 160 -15.59 4.89 -8.74
N VAL A 161 -15.26 3.80 -8.07
CA VAL A 161 -15.97 2.51 -8.19
C VAL A 161 -16.35 1.97 -6.83
N SER A 162 -17.40 1.15 -6.78
CA SER A 162 -17.87 0.46 -5.58
C SER A 162 -18.32 -0.96 -5.93
N PRO A 163 -18.33 -1.89 -4.95
CA PRO A 163 -18.77 -3.25 -5.19
C PRO A 163 -20.30 -3.32 -5.27
N SER A 164 -20.83 -4.40 -5.86
CA SER A 164 -22.25 -4.73 -5.74
C SER A 164 -22.62 -5.00 -4.28
N GLN A 165 -23.88 -4.75 -3.92
CA GLN A 165 -24.41 -5.10 -2.59
C GLN A 165 -24.29 -6.59 -2.25
N HIS A 166 -24.15 -7.44 -3.27
CA HIS A 166 -24.03 -8.90 -3.14
C HIS A 166 -22.58 -9.40 -3.17
N TYR A 167 -21.60 -8.51 -3.27
CA TYR A 167 -20.20 -8.90 -3.41
C TYR A 167 -19.64 -9.60 -2.17
N TYR A 168 -19.90 -9.06 -0.98
CA TYR A 168 -19.35 -9.60 0.26
C TYR A 168 -20.13 -10.81 0.78
N PRO A 169 -19.45 -11.84 1.32
CA PRO A 169 -20.11 -12.96 1.98
C PRO A 169 -20.66 -12.55 3.36
N ASP A 170 -21.47 -13.41 3.97
CA ASP A 170 -21.82 -13.25 5.38
C ASP A 170 -20.59 -13.46 6.29
N PHE A 171 -20.03 -12.34 6.74
CA PHE A 171 -18.88 -12.31 7.62
C PHE A 171 -19.15 -12.89 9.03
N ASN A 172 -20.40 -13.12 9.42
CA ASN A 172 -20.72 -13.74 10.70
C ASN A 172 -20.36 -15.22 10.75
N LEU A 173 -20.23 -15.87 9.59
CA LEU A 173 -19.84 -17.26 9.43
C LEU A 173 -18.32 -17.48 9.49
N LEU A 174 -17.53 -16.42 9.62
CA LEU A 174 -16.07 -16.53 9.73
C LEU A 174 -15.66 -17.15 11.07
N LYS A 175 -14.71 -18.08 10.99
CA LYS A 175 -14.06 -18.71 12.15
C LYS A 175 -12.94 -17.83 12.67
N GLU A 176 -12.83 -17.70 13.99
CA GLU A 176 -11.71 -17.02 14.64
C GLU A 176 -10.40 -17.82 14.49
N THR A 177 -9.30 -17.12 14.23
CA THR A 177 -7.97 -17.71 14.01
C THR A 177 -6.89 -16.83 14.62
N PHE A 178 -5.71 -17.40 14.92
CA PHE A 178 -4.56 -16.67 15.48
C PHE A 178 -4.80 -15.91 16.79
N GLY A 179 -5.88 -16.23 17.52
CA GLY A 179 -6.30 -15.48 18.71
C GLY A 179 -6.86 -14.08 18.39
N ASP A 180 -7.16 -13.80 17.13
CA ASP A 180 -7.81 -12.56 16.71
C ASP A 180 -9.30 -12.59 17.10
N SER A 181 -9.85 -11.44 17.50
CA SER A 181 -11.29 -11.29 17.70
C SER A 181 -12.04 -11.44 16.38
N LYS A 182 -13.33 -11.77 16.46
CA LYS A 182 -14.22 -11.81 15.29
C LYS A 182 -14.12 -10.54 14.44
N GLU A 183 -14.10 -9.35 15.03
CA GLU A 183 -13.99 -8.06 14.32
C GLU A 183 -12.69 -7.98 13.52
N ARG A 184 -11.58 -8.42 14.11
CA ARG A 184 -10.28 -8.41 13.44
C ARG A 184 -10.24 -9.43 12.30
N VAL A 185 -10.86 -10.59 12.47
CA VAL A 185 -11.00 -11.60 11.40
C VAL A 185 -11.85 -11.06 10.26
N LYS A 186 -13.02 -10.46 10.56
CA LYS A 186 -13.86 -9.78 9.57
C LYS A 186 -13.07 -8.71 8.81
N TRP A 187 -12.33 -7.87 9.52
CA TRP A 187 -11.53 -6.79 8.94
C TRP A 187 -10.47 -7.31 7.97
N ARG A 188 -9.65 -8.30 8.36
CA ARG A 188 -8.60 -8.84 7.48
C ARG A 188 -9.16 -9.61 6.28
N THR A 189 -10.30 -10.29 6.46
CA THR A 189 -10.97 -10.99 5.35
C THR A 189 -11.59 -10.00 4.38
N LYS A 190 -12.24 -8.94 4.87
CA LYS A 190 -12.77 -7.86 4.01
C LYS A 190 -11.64 -7.19 3.23
N GLN A 191 -10.50 -6.89 3.85
CA GLN A 191 -9.34 -6.30 3.17
C GLN A 191 -8.83 -7.18 2.01
N ASN A 192 -8.75 -8.50 2.20
CA ASN A 192 -8.40 -9.42 1.11
C ASN A 192 -9.36 -9.28 -0.09
N LEU A 193 -10.67 -9.22 0.19
CA LEU A 193 -11.71 -9.09 -0.85
C LEU A 193 -11.70 -7.72 -1.53
N ASP A 194 -11.43 -6.65 -0.76
CA ASP A 194 -11.37 -5.28 -1.25
C ASP A 194 -10.23 -5.11 -2.26
N TYR A 195 -9.04 -5.60 -1.91
CA TYR A 195 -7.87 -5.50 -2.78
C TYR A 195 -8.02 -6.42 -3.99
N SER A 196 -8.60 -7.61 -3.80
CA SER A 196 -8.89 -8.54 -4.90
C SER A 196 -9.83 -7.92 -5.94
N PHE A 197 -10.91 -7.26 -5.49
CA PHE A 197 -11.84 -6.54 -6.37
C PHE A 197 -11.11 -5.48 -7.19
N LEU A 198 -10.38 -4.60 -6.50
CA LEU A 198 -9.73 -3.46 -7.10
C LEU A 198 -8.62 -3.87 -8.08
N MET A 199 -7.83 -4.90 -7.74
CA MET A 199 -6.82 -5.46 -8.63
C MET A 199 -7.44 -6.02 -9.91
N LEU A 200 -8.50 -6.83 -9.82
CA LEU A 200 -9.17 -7.38 -10.99
C LEU A 200 -9.85 -6.29 -11.84
N TYR A 201 -10.43 -5.27 -11.19
CA TYR A 201 -11.00 -4.12 -11.90
C TYR A 201 -9.95 -3.33 -12.70
N ALA A 202 -8.72 -3.27 -12.20
CA ALA A 202 -7.61 -2.55 -12.81
C ALA A 202 -6.86 -3.35 -13.90
N GLN A 203 -7.11 -4.66 -14.02
CA GLN A 203 -6.33 -5.59 -14.86
C GLN A 203 -6.17 -5.13 -16.31
N ASP A 204 -7.20 -4.54 -16.90
CA ASP A 204 -7.26 -4.18 -18.31
C ASP A 204 -7.12 -2.67 -18.57
N LYS A 205 -6.69 -1.91 -17.55
CA LYS A 205 -6.63 -0.45 -17.57
C LYS A 205 -5.24 0.10 -17.91
N GLY A 206 -4.18 -0.61 -17.55
CA GLY A 206 -2.81 -0.14 -17.81
C GLY A 206 -1.76 -1.25 -17.75
N SER A 207 -0.48 -0.87 -17.82
CA SER A 207 0.65 -1.82 -17.81
C SER A 207 1.05 -2.27 -16.40
N TYR A 208 0.98 -1.36 -15.43
CA TYR A 208 1.33 -1.64 -14.04
C TYR A 208 0.24 -1.13 -13.09
N TYR A 209 -0.05 -1.92 -12.06
CA TYR A 209 -0.96 -1.58 -10.99
C TYR A 209 -0.17 -1.32 -9.71
N VAL A 210 -0.50 -0.25 -8.98
CA VAL A 210 0.09 0.08 -7.68
C VAL A 210 -0.99 0.13 -6.62
N GLN A 211 -0.90 -0.74 -5.61
CA GLN A 211 -1.79 -0.71 -4.46
C GLN A 211 -1.34 0.40 -3.49
N LEU A 212 -2.23 1.35 -3.22
CA LEU A 212 -2.06 2.39 -2.21
C LEU A 212 -3.16 2.28 -1.14
N GLU A 213 -3.07 3.13 -0.12
CA GLU A 213 -4.09 3.36 0.89
C GLU A 213 -4.54 4.83 0.82
N ASP A 214 -5.68 5.16 1.43
CA ASP A 214 -6.30 6.49 1.35
C ASP A 214 -5.74 7.50 2.37
N ASP A 215 -4.65 7.16 3.06
CA ASP A 215 -3.98 7.94 4.09
C ASP A 215 -2.46 8.02 3.86
N VAL A 216 -2.06 8.19 2.61
CA VAL A 216 -0.67 8.36 2.18
C VAL A 216 -0.37 9.76 1.65
N VAL A 217 0.89 10.17 1.79
CA VAL A 217 1.48 11.35 1.13
C VAL A 217 2.56 10.85 0.18
N ALA A 218 2.54 11.35 -1.05
CA ALA A 218 3.50 11.00 -2.10
C ALA A 218 4.64 12.02 -2.17
N LYS A 219 5.85 11.52 -2.42
CA LYS A 219 7.03 12.34 -2.72
C LYS A 219 6.90 12.99 -4.10
N THR A 220 7.37 14.22 -4.25
CA THR A 220 7.48 14.87 -5.57
C THR A 220 8.30 14.02 -6.53
N GLY A 221 7.79 13.80 -7.74
CA GLY A 221 8.47 13.00 -8.76
C GLY A 221 8.21 11.48 -8.66
N TYR A 222 7.35 11.03 -7.74
CA TYR A 222 7.07 9.60 -7.53
C TYR A 222 6.75 8.84 -8.84
N TYR A 223 5.99 9.46 -9.75
CA TYR A 223 5.61 8.84 -11.03
C TYR A 223 6.84 8.50 -11.87
N SER A 224 7.70 9.49 -12.08
CA SER A 224 8.93 9.36 -12.86
C SER A 224 9.90 8.38 -12.19
N ASP A 225 10.05 8.45 -10.86
CA ASP A 225 10.89 7.51 -10.09
C ASP A 225 10.40 6.06 -10.22
N MET A 226 9.08 5.84 -10.14
CA MET A 226 8.49 4.50 -10.31
C MET A 226 8.76 3.95 -11.73
N LYS A 227 8.53 4.74 -12.78
CA LYS A 227 8.81 4.31 -14.17
C LYS A 227 10.29 4.02 -14.41
N ALA A 228 11.17 4.85 -13.88
CA ALA A 228 12.61 4.64 -13.99
C ALA A 228 13.03 3.33 -13.29
N PHE A 229 12.51 3.07 -12.09
CA PHE A 229 12.82 1.86 -11.34
C PHE A 229 12.32 0.58 -12.02
N VAL A 230 11.11 0.62 -12.60
CA VAL A 230 10.59 -0.49 -13.42
C VAL A 230 11.50 -0.78 -14.60
N THR A 231 11.95 0.26 -15.30
CA THR A 231 12.86 0.12 -16.46
C THR A 231 14.20 -0.47 -16.02
N GLN A 232 14.73 -0.04 -14.88
CA GLN A 232 15.94 -0.62 -14.29
C GLN A 232 15.74 -2.07 -13.84
N ALA A 233 14.52 -2.44 -13.43
CA ALA A 233 14.19 -3.78 -12.98
C ALA A 233 13.87 -4.75 -14.12
N ALA A 234 13.55 -4.26 -15.31
CA ALA A 234 13.13 -5.05 -16.48
C ALA A 234 14.06 -6.21 -16.87
N PRO A 235 15.40 -6.13 -16.74
CA PRO A 235 16.28 -7.25 -17.07
C PRO A 235 16.18 -8.46 -16.12
N SER A 236 15.59 -8.28 -14.94
CA SER A 236 15.44 -9.34 -13.93
C SER A 236 13.98 -9.74 -13.79
N GLU A 237 13.73 -11.00 -13.44
CA GLU A 237 12.39 -11.42 -13.05
C GLU A 237 12.05 -10.82 -11.67
N TRP A 238 10.81 -10.33 -11.53
CA TRP A 238 10.27 -9.82 -10.27
C TRP A 238 8.77 -10.10 -10.21
N LEU A 239 8.27 -10.38 -9.00
CA LEU A 239 6.84 -10.58 -8.75
C LEU A 239 6.15 -9.23 -8.50
N TYR A 240 6.79 -8.38 -7.69
CA TYR A 240 6.32 -7.02 -7.44
C TYR A 240 7.48 -6.10 -7.03
N LEU A 241 7.28 -4.80 -7.17
CA LEU A 241 8.22 -3.77 -6.70
C LEU A 241 7.63 -3.03 -5.49
N GLU A 242 8.48 -2.66 -4.54
CA GLU A 242 8.08 -1.96 -3.31
C GLU A 242 8.53 -0.50 -3.32
N PHE A 243 7.58 0.41 -3.10
CA PHE A 243 7.82 1.86 -3.01
C PHE A 243 7.45 2.45 -1.63
N SER A 244 7.04 1.59 -0.69
CA SER A 244 6.90 1.92 0.73
C SER A 244 7.49 0.84 1.62
N GLN A 245 7.85 1.20 2.85
CA GLN A 245 8.33 0.25 3.86
C GLN A 245 7.21 -0.41 4.65
N LEU A 246 6.02 0.21 4.67
CA LEU A 246 4.93 -0.17 5.58
C LEU A 246 3.85 -0.97 4.84
N GLY A 247 3.62 -2.19 5.34
CA GLY A 247 2.48 -3.02 4.96
C GLY A 247 2.38 -3.27 3.46
N PHE A 248 1.17 -3.10 2.93
CA PHE A 248 0.84 -3.35 1.53
C PHE A 248 0.90 -2.09 0.65
N ILE A 249 1.28 -0.94 1.23
CA ILE A 249 1.33 0.34 0.52
C ILE A 249 2.47 0.33 -0.51
N GLY A 250 2.21 0.89 -1.69
CA GLY A 250 3.22 1.10 -2.72
C GLY A 250 3.72 -0.20 -3.33
N LYS A 251 2.88 -1.24 -3.38
CA LYS A 251 3.21 -2.50 -4.04
C LYS A 251 2.78 -2.41 -5.50
N MET A 252 3.75 -2.48 -6.39
CA MET A 252 3.54 -2.43 -7.83
C MET A 252 3.62 -3.83 -8.45
N PHE A 253 2.64 -4.14 -9.29
CA PHE A 253 2.50 -5.39 -10.01
C PHE A 253 2.37 -5.12 -11.51
N LYS A 254 2.77 -6.07 -12.36
CA LYS A 254 2.30 -6.07 -13.75
C LYS A 254 0.83 -6.41 -13.76
N THR A 255 0.02 -5.70 -14.53
CA THR A 255 -1.42 -5.98 -14.61
C THR A 255 -1.72 -7.37 -15.16
N SER A 256 -0.84 -7.91 -16.01
CA SER A 256 -0.89 -9.29 -16.51
C SER A 256 -0.81 -10.35 -15.41
N ASP A 257 -0.18 -10.03 -14.28
CA ASP A 257 0.08 -10.99 -13.20
C ASP A 257 -1.03 -10.96 -12.13
N LEU A 258 -1.90 -9.93 -12.16
CA LEU A 258 -2.96 -9.73 -11.18
C LEU A 258 -3.93 -10.91 -11.08
N PRO A 259 -4.39 -11.56 -12.17
CA PRO A 259 -5.30 -12.70 -12.05
C PRO A 259 -4.75 -13.84 -11.18
N MET A 260 -3.47 -14.22 -11.38
CA MET A 260 -2.82 -15.27 -10.61
C MET A 260 -2.65 -14.88 -9.14
N ILE A 261 -2.24 -13.63 -8.89
CA ILE A 261 -2.04 -13.11 -7.53
C ILE A 261 -3.38 -13.06 -6.78
N VAL A 262 -4.42 -12.54 -7.42
CA VAL A 262 -5.76 -12.45 -6.84
C VAL A 262 -6.35 -13.83 -6.61
N GLU A 263 -6.18 -14.79 -7.53
CA GLU A 263 -6.61 -16.17 -7.30
C GLU A 263 -5.99 -16.78 -6.03
N PHE A 264 -4.70 -16.54 -5.79
CA PHE A 264 -4.04 -16.97 -4.56
C PHE A 264 -4.62 -16.25 -3.32
N PHE A 265 -4.90 -14.95 -3.40
CA PHE A 265 -5.52 -14.20 -2.31
C PHE A 265 -6.92 -14.74 -1.99
N LEU A 266 -7.72 -15.03 -3.01
CA LEU A 266 -9.07 -15.58 -2.85
C LEU A 266 -9.06 -17.00 -2.31
N MET A 267 -8.06 -17.83 -2.63
CA MET A 267 -7.94 -19.17 -2.09
C MET A 267 -7.86 -19.19 -0.55
N PHE A 268 -7.22 -18.16 0.05
CA PHE A 268 -6.95 -18.09 1.48
C PHE A 268 -7.47 -16.81 2.16
N HIS A 269 -8.47 -16.16 1.55
CA HIS A 269 -8.98 -14.85 2.00
C HIS A 269 -9.55 -14.87 3.43
N LYS A 270 -10.03 -16.03 3.89
CA LYS A 270 -10.54 -16.25 5.25
C LYS A 270 -9.43 -16.58 6.23
N ASP A 271 -8.29 -17.07 5.75
CA ASP A 271 -7.28 -17.72 6.60
C ASP A 271 -6.18 -16.78 7.04
N LYS A 272 -5.67 -15.89 6.17
CA LYS A 272 -4.53 -15.02 6.50
C LYS A 272 -4.75 -13.58 6.01
N PRO A 273 -4.11 -12.57 6.64
CA PRO A 273 -4.11 -11.21 6.12
C PRO A 273 -3.32 -11.11 4.81
N ILE A 274 -3.63 -10.10 3.99
CA ILE A 274 -3.12 -9.98 2.61
C ILE A 274 -1.60 -9.88 2.52
N ASP A 275 -0.94 -9.17 3.46
CA ASP A 275 0.52 -9.07 3.52
C ASP A 275 1.18 -10.44 3.66
N TRP A 276 0.58 -11.31 4.46
CA TRP A 276 1.09 -12.66 4.67
C TRP A 276 0.85 -13.49 3.43
N LEU A 277 -0.33 -13.41 2.82
CA LEU A 277 -0.62 -14.12 1.57
C LEU A 277 0.39 -13.77 0.47
N LEU A 278 0.71 -12.48 0.31
CA LEU A 278 1.73 -12.06 -0.64
C LEU A 278 3.12 -12.63 -0.34
N ASP A 279 3.54 -12.67 0.92
CA ASP A 279 4.80 -13.33 1.30
C ASP A 279 4.77 -14.85 1.12
N HIS A 280 3.60 -15.50 1.26
CA HIS A 280 3.44 -16.93 0.98
C HIS A 280 3.56 -17.22 -0.52
N ILE A 281 3.08 -16.34 -1.41
CA ILE A 281 3.33 -16.48 -2.86
C ILE A 281 4.84 -16.53 -3.13
N LEU A 282 5.60 -15.61 -2.53
CA LEU A 282 7.05 -15.61 -2.66
C LEU A 282 7.68 -16.89 -2.10
N TRP A 283 7.23 -17.33 -0.92
CA TRP A 283 7.74 -18.56 -0.30
C TRP A 283 7.55 -19.76 -1.22
N VAL A 284 6.34 -19.94 -1.74
CA VAL A 284 6.00 -21.05 -2.65
C VAL A 284 6.80 -20.97 -3.95
N LYS A 285 7.08 -19.77 -4.46
CA LYS A 285 7.79 -19.59 -5.73
C LYS A 285 9.29 -19.85 -5.64
N VAL A 286 9.96 -19.45 -4.55
CA VAL A 286 11.44 -19.41 -4.53
C VAL A 286 12.12 -20.00 -3.31
N CYS A 287 11.40 -20.31 -2.24
CA CYS A 287 12.03 -20.88 -1.05
C CYS A 287 12.17 -22.39 -1.17
N ASN A 288 13.41 -22.87 -1.11
CA ASN A 288 13.70 -24.31 -1.04
C ASN A 288 13.52 -24.80 0.40
N PRO A 289 12.60 -25.77 0.68
CA PRO A 289 12.38 -26.29 2.02
C PRO A 289 13.59 -26.97 2.67
N GLU A 290 14.57 -27.41 1.88
CA GLU A 290 15.80 -28.05 2.35
C GLU A 290 16.90 -27.04 2.72
N LYS A 291 16.66 -25.74 2.48
CA LYS A 291 17.62 -24.67 2.78
C LYS A 291 17.16 -23.80 3.95
N ASP A 292 18.11 -23.03 4.48
CA ASP A 292 17.86 -22.16 5.62
C ASP A 292 17.04 -20.90 5.26
N ASN A 293 16.56 -20.22 6.30
CA ASN A 293 15.76 -19.01 6.12
C ASN A 293 16.55 -17.90 5.43
N LYS A 294 17.87 -17.81 5.62
CA LYS A 294 18.70 -16.80 4.95
C LYS A 294 18.68 -16.99 3.44
N HIS A 295 18.76 -18.23 2.97
CA HIS A 295 18.61 -18.52 1.55
C HIS A 295 17.23 -18.08 1.04
N CYS A 296 16.16 -18.45 1.74
CA CYS A 296 14.79 -18.05 1.37
C CYS A 296 14.64 -16.53 1.31
N ASP A 297 15.12 -15.79 2.31
CA ASP A 297 15.03 -14.33 2.36
C ASP A 297 15.77 -13.66 1.21
N LEU A 298 16.96 -14.16 0.85
CA LEU A 298 17.72 -13.67 -0.30
C LEU A 298 16.97 -13.92 -1.62
N GLN A 299 16.40 -15.10 -1.80
CA GLN A 299 15.62 -15.42 -3.00
C GLN A 299 14.35 -14.57 -3.09
N LYS A 300 13.63 -14.39 -1.99
CA LYS A 300 12.46 -13.50 -1.94
C LYS A 300 12.87 -12.08 -2.32
N ALA A 301 13.98 -11.56 -1.80
CA ALA A 301 14.44 -10.19 -2.08
C ALA A 301 14.69 -9.92 -3.57
N MET A 302 15.03 -10.94 -4.36
CA MET A 302 15.17 -10.82 -5.82
C MET A 302 13.82 -10.60 -6.52
N LEU A 303 12.74 -11.22 -6.02
CA LEU A 303 11.39 -11.09 -6.57
C LEU A 303 10.58 -9.90 -6.01
N LYS A 304 10.96 -9.36 -4.84
CA LYS A 304 10.34 -8.18 -4.21
C LYS A 304 11.31 -7.02 -4.04
N ARG A 305 11.81 -6.51 -5.16
CA ARG A 305 12.81 -5.42 -5.14
C ARG A 305 12.20 -4.14 -4.59
N ARG A 306 12.92 -3.49 -3.68
CA ARG A 306 12.49 -2.26 -3.01
C ARG A 306 13.24 -1.04 -3.54
N TYR A 307 12.49 0.00 -3.88
CA TYR A 307 13.02 1.32 -4.17
C TYR A 307 13.36 2.04 -2.85
N LYS A 308 14.47 2.79 -2.83
CA LYS A 308 14.92 3.60 -1.70
C LYS A 308 15.32 4.98 -2.20
N PRO A 309 14.91 6.08 -1.54
CA PRO A 309 14.08 6.16 -0.33
C PRO A 309 12.58 5.88 -0.60
N SER A 310 11.76 5.78 0.44
CA SER A 310 10.31 5.54 0.29
C SER A 310 9.64 6.66 -0.52
N LEU A 311 8.76 6.32 -1.47
CA LEU A 311 8.01 7.32 -2.25
C LEU A 311 6.66 7.66 -1.62
N PHE A 312 6.15 6.79 -0.74
CA PHE A 312 4.87 6.97 -0.06
C PHE A 312 5.04 6.89 1.45
N GLN A 313 4.50 7.87 2.15
CA GLN A 313 4.51 7.97 3.61
C GLN A 313 3.08 7.84 4.13
N HIS A 314 2.84 6.87 5.01
CA HIS A 314 1.56 6.72 5.69
C HIS A 314 1.40 7.80 6.78
N VAL A 315 0.29 8.53 6.75
CA VAL A 315 -0.02 9.64 7.67
C VAL A 315 -1.27 9.42 8.51
N GLY A 316 -2.01 8.33 8.29
CA GLY A 316 -3.19 7.96 9.06
C GLY A 316 -2.88 7.73 10.55
N LEU A 317 -3.53 8.49 11.43
CA LEU A 317 -3.42 8.29 12.89
C LEU A 317 -4.43 7.26 13.40
N HIS A 318 -5.58 7.17 12.74
CA HIS A 318 -6.69 6.29 13.09
C HIS A 318 -6.85 5.21 12.02
N SER A 319 -6.64 3.96 12.43
CA SER A 319 -6.89 2.81 11.56
C SER A 319 -8.38 2.67 11.23
N SER A 320 -8.68 2.01 10.11
CA SER A 320 -10.03 1.53 9.79
C SER A 320 -10.53 0.45 10.75
N LEU A 321 -9.65 -0.20 11.52
CA LEU A 321 -10.05 -1.06 12.64
C LEU A 321 -10.30 -0.21 13.90
N PRO A 322 -11.52 -0.19 14.47
CA PRO A 322 -11.83 0.60 15.66
C PRO A 322 -10.87 0.31 16.82
N GLY A 323 -10.38 1.37 17.47
CA GLY A 323 -9.49 1.28 18.63
C GLY A 323 -7.99 1.13 18.32
N LYS A 324 -7.59 0.86 17.06
CA LYS A 324 -6.18 0.80 16.67
C LYS A 324 -5.64 2.19 16.35
N LEU A 325 -4.95 2.80 17.32
CA LEU A 325 -4.17 4.03 17.13
C LEU A 325 -2.82 3.70 16.47
N GLN A 326 -2.60 4.22 15.27
CA GLN A 326 -1.36 4.03 14.54
C GLN A 326 -0.45 5.25 14.79
N ARG A 327 0.52 5.10 15.70
CA ARG A 327 1.47 6.17 16.06
C ARG A 327 2.76 6.18 15.21
N LEU A 328 2.88 5.26 14.25
CA LEU A 328 4.07 5.17 13.41
C LEU A 328 4.00 6.23 12.31
N LYS A 329 4.80 7.30 12.46
CA LYS A 329 5.18 8.20 11.36
C LYS A 329 6.62 7.87 10.96
N VAL A 330 6.87 7.67 9.67
CA VAL A 330 8.25 7.61 9.14
C VAL A 330 8.79 9.03 9.16
N SER A 331 9.91 9.31 9.83
CA SER A 331 10.53 10.63 9.85
C SER A 331 11.77 10.65 8.97
N GLU A 332 11.77 11.49 7.93
CA GLU A 332 13.00 12.05 7.34
C GLU A 332 13.04 13.54 7.73
N ASP A 333 14.02 13.88 8.57
CA ASP A 333 14.64 15.18 8.89
C ASP A 333 13.80 16.40 9.33
N GLY A 334 14.11 16.85 10.57
CA GLY A 334 14.06 18.26 10.97
C GLY A 334 12.72 18.80 11.50
N VAL A 335 12.42 18.58 12.79
CA VAL A 335 11.34 19.32 13.46
C VAL A 335 11.78 20.77 13.70
N ARG A 336 11.27 21.71 12.88
CA ARG A 336 11.26 23.15 13.21
C ARG A 336 10.09 23.43 14.14
N VAL A 337 10.39 23.85 15.37
CA VAL A 337 9.39 24.44 16.29
C VAL A 337 9.42 25.95 16.09
N ASP A 338 8.29 26.53 15.67
CA ASP A 338 8.08 27.98 15.54
C ASP A 338 7.86 28.59 16.95
N PRO A 339 8.72 29.51 17.43
CA PRO A 339 8.56 30.14 18.72
C PRO A 339 7.91 31.52 18.58
N SER A 340 6.69 31.57 18.06
CA SER A 340 5.82 32.73 18.19
C SER A 340 4.78 32.50 19.29
N ARG A 341 5.23 32.21 20.52
CA ARG A 341 4.50 32.52 21.78
C ARG A 341 5.30 32.15 23.04
N LEU A 342 5.25 33.07 24.01
CA LEU A 342 5.57 32.97 25.45
C LEU A 342 7.04 33.16 25.90
N ILE A 343 7.28 34.36 26.43
CA ILE A 343 8.36 34.74 27.34
C ILE A 343 8.05 34.13 28.70
N HIS A 344 8.84 33.18 29.19
CA HIS A 344 8.99 32.90 30.63
C HIS A 344 10.41 32.43 30.94
N VAL A 345 11.02 33.02 31.96
CA VAL A 345 12.35 32.67 32.48
C VAL A 345 12.28 31.27 33.09
N CYS A 346 13.02 30.32 32.51
CA CYS A 346 13.10 28.92 32.93
C CYS A 346 14.19 28.75 33.99
N VAL A 347 13.93 27.99 35.06
CA VAL A 347 14.90 27.76 36.17
C VAL A 347 15.68 26.45 35.98
N SER A 348 15.10 25.46 35.31
CA SER A 348 15.76 24.19 34.95
C SER A 348 15.03 23.58 33.75
N CYS A 349 15.79 23.19 32.71
CA CYS A 349 15.27 22.54 31.52
C CYS A 349 15.96 21.18 31.40
N ARG A 350 15.21 20.10 31.55
CA ARG A 350 15.72 18.72 31.40
C ARG A 350 15.17 18.10 30.14
N PHE A 351 15.99 17.31 29.46
CA PHE A 351 15.57 16.51 28.33
C PHE A 351 15.78 15.02 28.62
N LEU A 352 14.91 14.21 28.04
CA LEU A 352 15.01 12.76 27.95
C LEU A 352 14.57 12.37 26.54
N PHE A 353 15.45 11.67 25.85
CA PHE A 353 15.20 11.07 24.56
C PHE A 353 15.46 9.57 24.65
N ARG A 354 14.56 8.75 24.10
CA ARG A 354 14.80 7.32 23.93
C ARG A 354 14.65 6.92 22.48
N SER A 355 15.45 5.95 22.08
CA SER A 355 15.44 5.33 20.77
C SER A 355 15.45 3.82 20.90
N GLY A 356 14.89 3.14 19.91
CA GLY A 356 14.67 1.70 19.91
C GLY A 356 13.21 1.31 20.12
N ASN A 357 12.92 0.08 19.70
CA ASN A 357 11.62 -0.58 19.81
C ASN A 357 11.79 -1.95 20.49
N SER A 358 10.83 -2.38 21.31
CA SER A 358 10.84 -3.71 21.95
C SER A 358 10.75 -4.86 20.94
N LYS A 359 10.31 -4.59 19.71
CA LYS A 359 10.20 -5.58 18.63
C LYS A 359 11.42 -5.64 17.70
N ALA A 360 12.35 -4.68 17.79
CA ALA A 360 13.53 -4.60 16.94
C ALA A 360 14.71 -3.99 17.73
N ILE A 361 15.59 -4.87 18.21
CA ILE A 361 16.63 -4.56 19.20
C ILE A 361 17.69 -3.57 18.66
N GLY A 362 17.81 -3.43 17.33
CA GLY A 362 18.79 -2.58 16.64
C GLY A 362 18.35 -1.15 16.31
N ASP A 363 17.07 -0.79 16.49
CA ASP A 363 16.50 0.49 16.01
C ASP A 363 16.90 1.72 16.87
N LYS A 364 18.18 1.86 17.21
CA LYS A 364 18.69 2.87 18.15
C LYS A 364 19.57 3.89 17.45
N PHE A 365 19.63 5.09 18.03
CA PHE A 365 20.67 6.04 17.65
C PHE A 365 22.01 5.62 18.24
N TYR A 366 23.02 5.59 17.38
CA TYR A 366 24.42 5.42 17.73
C TYR A 366 25.18 6.69 17.34
N ASN A 367 26.21 7.07 18.11
CA ASN A 367 27.04 8.24 17.86
C ASN A 367 26.21 9.51 17.53
N THR A 368 25.19 9.78 18.35
CA THR A 368 24.24 10.88 18.15
C THR A 368 24.27 11.80 19.36
N THR A 369 24.44 13.09 19.13
CA THR A 369 24.52 14.11 20.19
C THR A 369 23.27 14.99 20.23
N VAL A 370 22.88 15.41 21.43
CA VAL A 370 21.86 16.44 21.67
C VAL A 370 22.57 17.77 21.78
N GLU A 371 22.20 18.72 20.94
CA GLU A 371 22.79 20.05 20.93
C GLU A 371 21.74 21.14 21.15
N VAL A 372 22.13 22.25 21.79
CA VAL A 372 21.24 23.37 22.13
C VAL A 372 21.69 24.66 21.45
N LEU A 373 20.73 25.49 21.07
CA LEU A 373 20.95 26.85 20.60
C LEU A 373 20.45 27.86 21.66
N PRO A 374 21.33 28.60 22.34
CA PRO A 374 20.94 29.68 23.25
C PRO A 374 20.34 30.88 22.50
N ARG A 375 19.45 31.62 23.15
CA ARG A 375 18.88 32.89 22.63
C ARG A 375 19.87 34.05 22.67
N ASN A 376 20.82 34.03 23.62
CA ASN A 376 21.82 35.08 23.80
C ASN A 376 23.16 34.66 23.16
N HIS A 377 23.52 35.33 22.06
CA HIS A 377 24.78 35.12 21.34
C HIS A 377 26.04 35.66 22.05
N SER A 378 25.92 36.23 23.24
CA SER A 378 27.02 36.86 23.99
C SER A 378 27.97 35.87 24.70
N PHE A 379 27.65 34.58 24.76
CA PHE A 379 28.51 33.54 25.36
C PHE A 379 29.73 33.15 24.48
N VAL A 380 29.81 33.68 23.26
CA VAL A 380 30.73 33.26 22.19
C VAL A 380 32.20 33.71 22.40
N ARG A 381 32.52 34.49 23.44
CA ARG A 381 33.90 35.04 23.62
C ARG A 381 34.79 34.40 24.68
N ARG A 382 34.37 33.35 25.40
CA ARG A 382 35.25 32.68 26.38
C ARG A 382 35.17 31.16 26.27
N GLY A 383 35.89 30.61 25.30
CA GLY A 383 36.09 29.17 25.15
C GLY A 383 36.43 28.83 23.69
N SER A 384 37.70 28.55 23.44
CA SER A 384 38.26 28.19 22.14
C SER A 384 37.57 26.96 21.56
N PHE A 385 36.81 27.14 20.49
CA PHE A 385 36.63 26.26 19.31
C PHE A 385 35.60 26.97 18.40
N ALA A 386 36.09 27.78 17.48
CA ALA A 386 35.25 28.48 16.51
C ALA A 386 34.97 27.55 15.30
N CYS A 387 33.69 27.39 14.97
CA CYS A 387 33.23 27.10 13.61
C CYS A 387 32.08 28.06 13.30
N GLU A 388 32.15 28.70 12.15
CA GLU A 388 31.24 29.73 11.68
C GLU A 388 29.82 29.19 11.47
N ASN A 389 28.85 30.04 11.81
CA ASN A 389 27.40 29.91 11.67
C ASN A 389 26.67 28.99 12.67
N SER A 390 26.35 29.60 13.82
CA SER A 390 25.53 29.13 14.95
C SER A 390 26.32 28.37 16.03
N ALA A 391 26.66 29.06 17.13
CA ALA A 391 27.25 28.43 18.31
C ALA A 391 26.23 27.49 18.97
N VAL A 392 26.32 26.22 18.63
CA VAL A 392 25.46 25.14 19.10
C VAL A 392 26.26 24.31 20.11
N PHE A 393 25.71 24.09 21.31
CA PHE A 393 26.43 23.44 22.42
C PHE A 393 25.93 22.01 22.65
N VAL A 394 26.85 21.04 22.70
CA VAL A 394 26.51 19.65 23.06
C VAL A 394 26.05 19.61 24.52
N SER A 395 24.80 19.21 24.74
CA SER A 395 24.16 19.09 26.06
C SER A 395 23.90 17.64 26.49
N GLY A 396 24.05 16.66 25.59
CA GLY A 396 23.97 15.23 25.91
C GLY A 396 24.36 14.34 24.73
N GLU A 397 24.50 13.04 24.99
CA GLU A 397 24.83 12.02 23.99
C GLU A 397 23.94 10.79 24.19
N PHE A 398 23.59 10.11 23.10
CA PHE A 398 22.88 8.83 23.15
C PHE A 398 23.81 7.70 23.60
N THR A 399 23.48 7.09 24.73
CA THR A 399 24.11 5.87 25.23
C THR A 399 23.08 4.74 25.26
N ASN A 400 23.35 3.64 24.56
CA ASN A 400 22.43 2.48 24.44
C ASN A 400 20.99 2.82 24.01
N GLY A 401 20.86 3.89 23.22
CA GLY A 401 19.58 4.39 22.73
C GLY A 401 18.90 5.40 23.65
N VAL A 402 19.53 5.89 24.72
CA VAL A 402 18.94 6.91 25.61
C VAL A 402 19.88 8.12 25.72
N ALA A 403 19.32 9.33 25.59
CA ALA A 403 20.02 10.57 25.90
C ALA A 403 19.20 11.37 26.92
N GLU A 404 19.75 11.57 28.11
CA GLU A 404 19.13 12.38 29.16
C GLU A 404 20.11 13.39 29.75
N GLY A 405 19.61 14.55 30.14
CA GLY A 405 20.47 15.60 30.69
C GLY A 405 19.73 16.87 31.09
N GLU A 406 20.43 17.74 31.81
CA GLU A 406 19.96 19.06 32.20
C GLU A 406 20.71 20.15 31.44
N ILE A 407 19.97 21.07 30.84
CA ILE A 407 20.54 22.19 30.09
C ILE A 407 21.06 23.21 31.09
N LYS A 408 22.38 23.43 31.06
CA LYS A 408 23.07 24.37 31.98
C LYS A 408 22.37 25.73 31.98
N LYS A 409 22.15 26.30 33.17
CA LYS A 409 21.51 27.62 33.34
C LYS A 409 22.17 28.72 32.48
N ALA A 410 23.48 28.63 32.28
CA ALA A 410 24.26 29.56 31.44
C ALA A 410 23.88 29.55 29.95
N LEU A 411 23.28 28.46 29.45
CA LEU A 411 22.82 28.30 28.07
C LEU A 411 21.33 28.67 27.90
N GLN A 412 20.64 28.99 28.99
CA GLN A 412 19.23 29.35 28.96
C GLN A 412 19.04 30.89 28.87
N PRO A 413 17.98 31.37 28.21
CA PRO A 413 16.95 30.60 27.50
C PRO A 413 17.44 30.07 26.15
N ILE A 414 16.95 28.90 25.73
CA ILE A 414 17.28 28.27 24.43
C ILE A 414 16.19 28.56 23.40
N THR A 415 16.56 28.57 22.12
CA THR A 415 15.65 28.72 20.96
C THR A 415 15.41 27.42 20.23
N ALA A 416 16.35 26.47 20.27
CA ALA A 416 16.22 25.18 19.61
C ALA A 416 17.03 24.08 20.30
N LEU A 417 16.59 22.84 20.09
CA LEU A 417 17.30 21.59 20.38
C LEU A 417 17.47 20.82 19.07
N ARG A 418 18.65 20.28 18.82
CA ARG A 418 18.99 19.52 17.61
C ARG A 418 19.59 18.18 18.00
N LEU A 419 19.15 17.10 17.36
CA LEU A 419 19.87 15.83 17.38
C LEU A 419 20.83 15.80 16.18
N VAL A 420 22.09 15.49 16.41
CA VAL A 420 23.10 15.37 15.36
C VAL A 420 23.59 13.94 15.32
N VAL A 421 23.18 13.24 14.26
CA VAL A 421 23.59 11.86 13.97
C VAL A 421 24.94 11.91 13.25
N ARG A 422 25.99 11.34 13.83
CA ARG A 422 27.37 11.41 13.31
C ARG A 422 27.85 10.10 12.66
N SER A 423 27.03 9.06 12.69
CA SER A 423 27.30 7.79 12.02
C SER A 423 26.06 7.26 11.35
N ASP A 424 26.23 6.70 10.15
CA ASP A 424 25.19 5.93 9.49
C ASP A 424 24.88 4.65 10.29
N SER A 425 23.65 4.17 10.20
CA SER A 425 23.21 2.91 10.81
C SER A 425 22.76 1.94 9.73
N ASP A 426 23.10 0.67 9.89
CA ASP A 426 22.66 -0.41 9.00
C ASP A 426 21.14 -0.67 9.06
N VAL A 427 20.45 -0.08 10.05
CA VAL A 427 19.02 -0.17 10.31
C VAL A 427 18.42 1.21 10.61
N TRP A 428 17.10 1.37 10.49
CA TRP A 428 16.45 2.65 10.82
C TRP A 428 16.43 2.85 12.34
N ALA A 429 16.94 3.98 12.82
CA ALA A 429 16.84 4.37 14.21
C ALA A 429 15.45 4.98 14.49
N LEU A 430 14.74 4.48 15.50
CA LEU A 430 13.45 5.01 15.93
C LEU A 430 13.63 5.88 17.16
N LEU A 431 13.19 7.14 17.16
CA LEU A 431 13.05 7.95 18.37
C LEU A 431 11.71 7.61 19.04
N SER A 432 11.73 6.80 20.10
CA SER A 432 10.53 6.28 20.78
C SER A 432 10.00 7.18 21.89
N GLU A 433 10.84 8.03 22.49
CA GLU A 433 10.42 8.99 23.52
C GLU A 433 11.09 10.34 23.32
N VAL A 434 10.31 11.41 23.43
CA VAL A 434 10.77 12.80 23.51
C VAL A 434 10.10 13.47 24.70
N SER A 435 10.88 13.83 25.71
CA SER A 435 10.40 14.55 26.88
C SER A 435 11.33 15.71 27.19
N VAL A 436 10.81 16.94 27.15
CA VAL A 436 11.49 18.15 27.61
C VAL A 436 10.68 18.75 28.75
N LYS A 437 11.22 18.71 29.96
CA LYS A 437 10.58 19.25 31.16
C LYS A 437 11.16 20.62 31.49
N ILE A 438 10.29 21.60 31.58
CA ILE A 438 10.61 22.98 31.93
C ILE A 438 10.05 23.23 33.33
N SER A 439 10.94 23.38 34.30
CA SER A 439 10.57 23.72 35.67
C SER A 439 10.37 25.23 35.78
N LYS A 440 9.13 25.64 36.07
CA LYS A 440 8.80 27.00 36.49
C LYS A 440 9.03 27.12 38.01
N LEU A 441 9.24 28.35 38.50
CA LEU A 441 8.94 28.65 39.90
C LEU A 441 7.45 28.52 40.13
#